data_AF-A0A4R1AUM3-F1
#
_entry.id   AF-A0A4R1AUM3-F1
#
_cell.length_a   1.000
_cell.length_b   1.000
_cell.length_c   1.000
_cell.angle_alpha   90.00
_cell.angle_beta   90.00
_cell.angle_gamma   90.00
#
_symmetry.space_group_name_H-M   'P 1'
#
loop_
_entity.id
_entity.type
_entity.pdbx_description
1 polymer ?
#
loop_
_entity_poly.entity_id
_entity_poly.type
_entity_poly.pdbx_seq_one_letter_code
_entity_poly.pdbx_strand_id
1 'polypeptide(L)' 'MSKTITFSFRSSKYEGTEAKEIFTFENLGIDEEMDDNLLKVEIDKLFQEWVWDKLNISYSIVIDEENAYSSEDRQ' A
#
# COMPACT_ATOMS: atom_id res chain seq x y z
N MET A 1 8.60 -12.72 -24.70
CA MET A 1 7.75 -11.86 -23.84
C MET A 1 8.44 -11.80 -22.50
N SER A 2 8.70 -10.61 -21.95
CA SER A 2 9.33 -10.50 -20.63
C SER A 2 8.37 -11.00 -19.55
N LYS A 3 8.93 -11.63 -18.50
CA LYS A 3 8.14 -12.10 -17.35
C LYS A 3 7.55 -10.91 -16.60
N THR A 4 6.31 -11.05 -16.13
CA THR A 4 5.62 -10.01 -15.35
C THR A 4 5.22 -10.53 -13.98
N ILE A 5 5.23 -9.65 -12.98
CA ILE A 5 4.76 -9.91 -11.64
C ILE A 5 3.71 -8.88 -11.23
N THR A 6 2.76 -9.29 -10.39
CA THR A 6 1.74 -8.40 -9.84
C THR A 6 1.93 -8.33 -8.33
N PHE A 7 2.14 -7.13 -7.82
CA PHE A 7 2.10 -6.85 -6.39
C PHE A 7 0.71 -6.33 -6.03
N SER A 8 0.14 -6.86 -4.95
CA SER A 8 -1.12 -6.36 -4.43
C SER A 8 -1.26 -6.62 -2.94
N PHE A 9 -1.86 -5.68 -2.23
CA PHE A 9 -2.34 -5.90 -0.87
C PHE A 9 -3.76 -5.36 -0.71
N ARG A 10 -4.46 -5.89 0.29
CA ARG A 10 -5.73 -5.37 0.75
C ARG A 10 -5.77 -5.49 2.27
N SER A 11 -6.07 -4.38 2.94
CA SER A 11 -6.29 -4.36 4.38
C SER A 11 -7.52 -5.18 4.73
N SER A 12 -7.43 -6.03 5.74
CA SER A 12 -8.57 -6.75 6.29
C SER A 12 -9.40 -5.92 7.27
N LYS A 13 -8.88 -4.77 7.72
CA LYS A 13 -9.47 -3.94 8.79
C LYS A 13 -10.05 -2.62 8.30
N TYR A 14 -9.44 -2.03 7.29
CA TYR A 14 -9.77 -0.68 6.81
C TYR A 14 -10.19 -0.76 5.36
N GLU A 15 -11.46 -0.46 5.11
CA GLU A 15 -12.01 -0.42 3.76
C GLU A 15 -11.29 0.66 2.93
N GLY A 16 -11.11 0.39 1.62
CA GLY A 16 -10.41 1.29 0.71
C GLY A 16 -8.89 1.30 0.84
N THR A 17 -8.30 0.60 1.84
CA THR A 17 -6.85 0.47 1.97
C THR A 17 -6.36 -0.74 1.16
N GLU A 18 -6.17 -0.55 -0.13
CA GLU A 18 -5.64 -1.54 -1.06
C GLU A 18 -4.76 -0.89 -2.14
N ALA A 19 -3.85 -1.68 -2.70
CA ALA A 19 -3.05 -1.28 -3.85
C ALA A 19 -2.78 -2.49 -4.74
N LYS A 20 -2.65 -2.25 -6.04
CA LYS A 20 -2.29 -3.26 -7.03
C LYS A 20 -1.47 -2.63 -8.15
N GLU A 21 -0.29 -3.19 -8.41
CA GLU A 21 0.61 -2.74 -9.47
C GLU A 21 1.23 -3.94 -10.18
N ILE A 22 1.52 -3.76 -11.47
CA ILE A 22 2.09 -4.80 -12.34
C ILE A 22 3.45 -4.31 -12.79
N PHE A 23 4.46 -5.18 -12.65
CA PHE A 23 5.83 -4.90 -13.03
C PHE A 23 6.34 -5.94 -14.02
N THR A 24 7.26 -5.55 -14.88
CA THR A 24 8.12 -6.49 -15.62
C THR A 24 9.34 -6.82 -14.76
N PHE A 25 9.98 -7.95 -15.04
CA PHE A 25 11.24 -8.32 -14.37
C PHE A 25 12.32 -7.25 -14.63
N GLU A 26 12.38 -6.72 -15.84
CA GLU A 26 13.27 -5.61 -16.21
C GLU A 26 13.06 -4.37 -15.35
N ASN A 27 11.80 -3.95 -15.11
CA ASN A 27 11.49 -2.78 -14.27
C ASN A 27 11.95 -2.97 -12.81
N LEU A 28 12.00 -4.21 -12.34
CA LEU A 28 12.45 -4.55 -10.99
C LEU A 28 13.95 -4.89 -10.94
N GLY A 29 14.66 -4.86 -12.07
CA GLY A 29 16.06 -5.24 -12.15
C GLY A 29 16.32 -6.73 -11.87
N ILE A 30 15.31 -7.59 -12.05
CA ILE A 30 15.41 -9.03 -11.81
C ILE A 30 15.97 -9.72 -13.05
N ASP A 31 17.01 -10.53 -12.86
CA ASP A 31 17.54 -11.42 -13.88
C ASP A 31 16.55 -12.57 -14.18
N GLU A 32 16.19 -12.74 -15.45
CA GLU A 32 15.26 -13.79 -15.88
C GLU A 32 15.83 -15.21 -15.72
N GLU A 33 17.16 -15.35 -15.62
CA GLU A 33 17.91 -16.60 -15.41
C GLU A 33 18.22 -16.89 -13.93
N MET A 34 17.75 -16.05 -13.00
CA MET A 34 17.93 -16.24 -11.55
C MET A 34 17.30 -17.56 -11.06
N ASP A 35 18.01 -18.27 -10.18
CA ASP A 35 17.50 -19.48 -9.51
C ASP A 35 16.18 -19.21 -8.76
N ASP A 36 15.24 -20.14 -8.82
CA ASP A 36 13.89 -19.98 -8.25
C ASP A 36 13.89 -19.67 -6.75
N ASN A 37 14.84 -20.22 -5.97
CA ASN A 37 14.92 -19.93 -4.54
C ASN A 37 15.39 -18.51 -4.28
N LEU A 38 16.37 -18.03 -5.05
CA LEU A 38 16.85 -16.66 -4.98
C LEU A 38 15.80 -15.68 -5.46
N LEU A 39 15.10 -16.02 -6.55
CA LEU A 39 14.01 -15.23 -7.11
C LEU A 39 12.90 -15.00 -6.07
N LYS A 40 12.53 -16.04 -5.31
CA LYS A 40 11.52 -15.92 -4.25
C LYS A 40 11.96 -14.96 -3.14
N VAL A 41 13.21 -15.04 -2.70
CA VAL A 41 13.75 -14.15 -1.64
C VAL A 41 13.81 -12.71 -2.14
N GLU A 42 14.20 -12.51 -3.39
CA GLU A 42 14.32 -11.18 -3.98
C GLU A 42 12.94 -10.53 -4.19
N ILE A 43 11.97 -11.28 -4.71
CA ILE A 43 10.59 -10.82 -4.84
C ILE A 43 9.98 -10.47 -3.48
N ASP A 44 10.24 -11.26 -2.44
CA ASP A 44 9.71 -10.98 -1.09
C ASP A 44 10.25 -9.66 -0.53
N LYS A 45 11.54 -9.37 -0.74
CA LYS A 45 12.14 -8.08 -0.36
C LYS A 45 11.53 -6.91 -1.14
N LEU A 46 11.47 -7.03 -2.47
CA LEU A 46 10.87 -5.99 -3.33
C LEU A 46 9.41 -5.73 -2.97
N PHE A 47 8.65 -6.78 -2.64
CA PHE A 47 7.28 -6.64 -2.19
C PHE A 47 7.19 -5.91 -0.85
N GLN A 48 8.05 -6.25 0.12
CA GLN A 48 8.08 -5.56 1.42
C GLN A 48 8.42 -4.08 1.25
N GLU A 49 9.45 -3.73 0.48
CA GLU A 49 9.82 -2.35 0.18
C GLU A 49 8.67 -1.58 -0.48
N TRP A 50 8.02 -2.20 -1.48
CA TRP A 50 6.85 -1.62 -2.14
C TRP A 50 5.68 -1.39 -1.18
N VAL A 51 5.39 -2.35 -0.28
CA VAL A 51 4.34 -2.18 0.75
C VAL A 51 4.70 -1.02 1.68
N TRP A 52 5.95 -0.93 2.14
CA TRP A 52 6.39 0.15 3.01
C TRP A 52 6.31 1.52 2.35
N ASP A 53 6.66 1.63 1.07
CA ASP A 53 6.49 2.87 0.30
C ASP A 53 5.02 3.30 0.23
N LYS A 54 4.09 2.37 -0.02
CA LYS A 54 2.65 2.65 0.00
C LYS A 54 2.11 3.03 1.37
N LEU A 55 2.67 2.46 2.44
CA LEU A 55 2.30 2.74 3.82
C LEU A 55 3.04 3.93 4.43
N ASN A 56 3.95 4.56 3.70
CA ASN A 56 4.62 5.78 4.13
C ASN A 56 3.65 6.97 4.03
N ILE A 57 2.75 7.06 5.01
CA ILE A 57 1.59 7.94 4.99
C ILE A 57 1.88 9.25 5.74
N SER A 58 1.61 10.38 5.09
CA SER A 58 1.32 11.65 5.75
C SER A 58 -0.12 11.61 6.26
N TYR A 59 -0.35 11.82 7.56
CA TYR A 59 -1.69 11.77 8.15
C TYR A 59 -2.12 13.12 8.72
N SER A 60 -3.43 13.36 8.66
CA SER A 60 -4.13 14.40 9.41
C SER A 60 -5.40 13.76 9.95
N ILE A 61 -5.65 13.93 11.25
CA ILE A 61 -6.84 13.40 11.91
C ILE A 61 -7.79 14.58 12.13
N VAL A 62 -8.95 14.53 11.47
CA VAL A 62 -10.04 15.48 11.69
C VAL A 62 -11.15 14.74 12.41
N ILE A 63 -11.52 15.23 13.59
CA ILE A 63 -12.69 14.78 14.33
C ILE A 63 -13.65 15.96 14.30
N ASP A 64 -14.75 15.83 13.56
CA ASP A 64 -15.80 16.84 13.59
C ASP A 64 -16.51 16.76 14.95
N GLU A 65 -16.23 17.72 15.83
CA GLU A 65 -17.11 17.96 16.98
C GLU A 65 -18.36 18.66 16.46
N GLU A 66 -19.49 17.94 16.45
CA GLU A 66 -20.79 18.61 16.35
C GLU A 66 -20.87 19.63 17.48
N ASN A 67 -20.97 20.91 17.13
CA ASN A 67 -21.08 22.04 18.06
C ASN A 67 -22.06 21.73 19.20
N ALA A 68 -21.52 21.41 20.39
CA ALA A 68 -22.28 21.38 21.63
C ALA A 68 -22.55 22.81 22.17
N TYR A 69 -22.92 23.72 21.28
CA TYR A 69 -23.48 25.02 21.64
C TYR A 69 -24.90 25.11 21.10
N SER A 70 -25.83 24.43 21.78
CA SER A 70 -27.19 24.95 21.88
C SER A 70 -27.15 26.12 22.86
N SER A 71 -26.69 27.28 22.39
CA SER A 71 -27.06 28.56 22.98
C SER A 71 -28.49 28.87 22.53
N GLU A 72 -29.46 28.27 23.20
CA GLU A 72 -30.81 28.83 23.26
C GLU A 72 -30.91 29.71 24.51
N ASP A 73 -30.35 30.91 24.40
CA ASP A 73 -30.92 32.06 25.10
C ASP A 73 -32.30 32.34 24.49
N ARG A 74 -33.37 31.93 25.19
CA ARG A 74 -34.71 32.52 25.02
C ARG A 74 -35.46 32.60 26.35
N GLN A 75 -35.29 33.79 26.97
CA GLN A 75 -36.29 34.62 27.67
C GLN A 75 -36.81 34.19 29.05
#